data_AF-A0AAU6YSG6-F1
#
_entry.id   AF-A0AAU6YSG6-F1
#
_cell.length_a   1.000
_cell.length_b   1.000
_cell.length_c   1.000
_cell.angle_alpha   90.00
_cell.angle_beta   90.00
_cell.angle_gamma   90.00
#
_symmetry.space_group_name_H-M   'P 1'
#
loop_
_entity.id
_entity.type
_entity.pdbx_description
1 polymer ?
#
loop_
_entity_poly.entity_id
_entity_poly.type
_entity_poly.pdbx_seq_one_letter_code
_entity_poly.pdbx_strand_id
1 'polypeptide(L)'
;MPWWSWIVIWIALVALSLLFFLVLGVRLFRNFMGTVKELGAAEERFSTLPSPGAELASHAGRVTEQEPGSAVFASPVRMGHDYRAGKSARQENRRQRRVQRKMGRGQPQRLNDIEIS
;
A
#
# COMPACT_ATOMS: atom_id res chain seq x y z
N MET A 1 -35.68 14.28 -39.05
CA MET A 1 -34.29 13.78 -38.96
C MET A 1 -33.49 14.76 -38.13
N PRO A 2 -33.41 14.56 -36.80
CA PRO A 2 -32.88 15.56 -35.89
C PRO A 2 -31.34 15.53 -35.95
N TRP A 3 -30.77 16.33 -36.86
CA TRP A 3 -29.32 16.61 -36.94
C TRP A 3 -28.70 16.77 -35.54
N TRP A 4 -29.38 17.49 -34.65
CA TRP A 4 -28.97 17.73 -33.26
C TRP A 4 -28.53 16.50 -32.44
N SER A 5 -29.06 15.31 -32.74
CA SER A 5 -28.70 14.07 -32.02
C SER A 5 -27.19 13.78 -32.06
N TRP A 6 -26.55 14.05 -33.19
CA TRP A 6 -25.12 13.84 -33.37
C TRP A 6 -24.28 14.70 -32.41
N ILE A 7 -24.64 15.97 -32.22
CA ILE A 7 -23.96 16.89 -31.31
C ILE A 7 -24.09 16.42 -29.86
N VAL A 8 -25.28 15.98 -29.46
CA VAL A 8 -25.53 15.47 -28.10
C VAL A 8 -24.67 14.24 -27.82
N ILE A 9 -24.52 13.33 -28.80
CA ILE A 9 -23.67 12.14 -28.68
C ILE A 9 -22.21 12.55 -28.43
N TRP A 10 -21.67 13.50 -29.18
CA TRP A 10 -20.30 13.96 -28.96
C TRP A 10 -20.09 14.61 -27.59
N ILE A 11 -21.04 15.43 -27.15
CA ILE A 11 -20.98 16.05 -25.82
C ILE A 11 -20.98 14.97 -24.74
N ALA A 12 -21.87 13.97 -24.86
CA ALA A 12 -21.91 12.86 -23.92
C ALA A 12 -20.61 12.06 -23.90
N LEU A 13 -20.02 11.76 -25.07
CA LEU A 13 -18.74 11.05 -25.17
C LEU A 13 -17.59 11.85 -24.54
N VAL A 14 -17.51 13.15 -24.84
CA VAL A 14 -16.49 14.03 -24.27
C VAL A 14 -16.66 14.16 -22.76
N ALA A 15 -17.89 14.37 -22.27
CA ALA A 15 -18.18 14.48 -20.85
C ALA A 15 -17.85 13.18 -20.10
N LEU A 16 -18.21 12.02 -20.66
CA LEU A 16 -17.90 10.71 -20.08
C LEU A 16 -16.38 10.47 -20.03
N SER A 17 -15.68 10.78 -21.12
CA SER A 17 -14.23 10.68 -21.22
C SER A 17 -13.55 11.59 -20.19
N LEU A 18 -13.97 12.85 -20.11
CA LEU A 18 -13.45 13.83 -19.14
C LEU A 18 -13.68 13.36 -17.71
N LEU A 19 -14.89 12.88 -17.39
CA LEU A 19 -15.22 12.32 -16.08
C LEU A 19 -14.31 11.13 -15.75
N PHE A 20 -14.12 10.21 -16.69
CA PHE A 20 -13.24 9.06 -16.51
C PHE A 20 -11.81 9.50 -16.23
N PHE A 21 -11.25 10.41 -17.02
CA PHE A 21 -9.91 10.95 -16.79
C PHE A 21 -9.80 11.71 -15.48
N LEU A 22 -10.83 12.43 -15.05
CA LEU A 22 -10.83 13.16 -13.78
C LEU A 22 -10.81 12.18 -12.60
N VAL A 23 -11.65 11.14 -12.64
CA VAL A 23 -11.70 10.10 -11.60
C VAL A 23 -10.38 9.33 -11.57
N LEU A 24 -9.85 8.94 -12.73
CA LEU A 24 -8.60 8.20 -12.81
C LEU A 24 -7.41 9.06 -12.37
N GLY A 25 -7.38 10.32 -12.80
CA GLY A 25 -6.38 11.31 -12.41
C GLY A 25 -6.40 11.57 -10.91
N VAL A 26 -7.57 11.83 -10.31
CA VAL A 26 -7.70 12.03 -8.87
C VAL A 26 -7.31 10.76 -8.10
N ARG A 27 -7.73 9.58 -8.55
CA ARG A 27 -7.38 8.31 -7.90
C ARG A 27 -5.87 8.07 -7.95
N LEU A 28 -5.25 8.28 -9.10
CA LEU A 28 -3.82 8.08 -9.30
C LEU A 28 -3.01 9.11 -8.51
N PHE A 29 -3.40 10.38 -8.58
CA PHE A 29 -2.79 11.48 -7.83
C PHE A 29 -2.85 11.23 -6.33
N ARG A 30 -3.98 10.75 -5.80
CA ARG A 30 -4.12 10.48 -4.38
C ARG A 30 -3.23 9.33 -3.90
N ASN A 31 -3.03 8.32 -4.74
CA ASN A 31 -2.12 7.22 -4.47
C ASN A 31 -0.66 7.66 -4.58
N PHE A 32 -0.31 8.41 -5.63
CA PHE A 32 1.04 8.89 -5.90
C PHE A 32 1.50 9.93 -4.88
N MET A 33 0.62 10.84 -4.46
CA MET A 33 0.94 11.83 -3.43
C MET A 33 1.21 11.17 -2.06
N GLY A 34 0.59 10.01 -1.80
CA GLY A 34 0.93 9.18 -0.64
C GLY A 34 2.40 8.74 -0.68
N THR A 35 2.84 8.21 -1.82
CA THR A 35 4.24 7.80 -1.99
C THR A 35 5.21 8.97 -2.04
N VAL A 36 4.86 10.09 -2.68
CA VAL A 36 5.72 11.29 -2.72
C VAL A 36 5.93 11.89 -1.34
N LYS A 37 4.90 11.91 -0.48
CA LYS A 37 5.06 12.34 0.91
C LYS A 37 6.01 11.44 1.70
N GLU A 38 5.96 10.13 1.45
CA GLU A 38 6.89 9.18 2.06
C GLU A 38 8.33 9.36 1.53
N LEU A 39 8.48 9.67 0.24
CA LEU A 39 9.78 9.96 -0.38
C LEU A 39 10.36 11.29 0.11
N GLY A 40 9.57 12.36 0.21
CA GLY A 40 10.03 13.65 0.73
C GLY A 40 10.48 13.56 2.20
N ALA A 41 9.74 12.78 3.01
CA ALA A 41 10.15 12.50 4.39
C ALA A 41 11.43 11.63 4.47
N ALA A 42 11.73 10.84 3.45
CA ALA A 42 12.98 10.08 3.35
C ALA A 42 14.12 10.95 2.79
N GLU A 43 13.85 11.85 1.85
CA GLU A 43 14.81 12.79 1.27
C GLU A 43 15.38 13.74 2.32
N GLU A 44 14.54 14.26 3.22
CA GLU A 44 15.00 15.10 4.32
C GLU A 44 15.98 14.33 5.25
N ARG A 45 15.77 13.02 5.42
CA ARG A 45 16.69 12.15 6.17
C ARG A 45 17.98 11.83 5.40
N PHE A 46 17.92 11.72 4.08
CA PHE A 46 19.11 11.55 3.23
C PHE A 46 19.95 12.83 3.13
N SER A 47 19.33 14.01 3.11
CA SER A 47 20.04 15.29 3.09
C SER A 47 20.85 15.56 4.37
N THR A 48 20.55 14.83 5.44
CA THR A 48 21.23 14.91 6.73
C THR A 48 22.39 13.90 6.87
N LEU A 49 22.62 13.01 5.89
CA LEU A 49 23.73 12.06 5.94
C LEU A 49 25.01 12.66 5.33
N PRO A 50 26.16 12.64 6.05
CA PRO A 50 27.45 13.03 5.48
C PRO A 50 28.00 11.92 4.56
N SER A 51 28.76 12.35 3.54
CA SER A 51 29.31 11.57 2.41
C SER A 51 29.76 10.12 2.72
N PRO A 52 29.47 9.12 1.85
CA PRO A 52 29.78 7.72 2.08
C PRO A 52 31.24 7.41 1.70
N GLY A 53 32.11 7.26 2.70
CA GLY A 53 33.51 6.89 2.48
C GLY A 53 34.12 5.87 3.45
N ALA A 54 33.41 5.39 4.48
CA ALA A 54 34.09 4.76 5.63
C ALA A 54 33.81 3.27 5.89
N GLU A 55 32.70 2.65 5.45
CA GLU A 55 32.32 1.33 5.99
C GLU A 55 31.97 0.30 4.92
N LEU A 56 32.98 -0.31 4.30
CA LEU A 56 32.81 -1.44 3.36
C LEU A 56 33.56 -2.70 3.79
N ALA A 57 33.95 -2.83 5.06
CA ALA A 57 34.60 -4.03 5.57
C ALA A 57 33.91 -4.49 6.86
N SER A 58 33.30 -5.69 6.89
CA SER A 58 33.46 -6.68 7.99
C SER A 58 32.31 -7.68 8.23
N HIS A 59 31.19 -7.71 7.50
CA HIS A 59 30.06 -8.55 7.97
C HIS A 59 29.39 -9.44 6.92
N ALA A 60 30.19 -10.29 6.26
CA ALA A 60 29.68 -11.47 5.56
C ALA A 60 29.74 -12.70 6.48
N GLY A 61 28.61 -13.12 7.05
CA GLY A 61 28.44 -14.48 7.59
C GLY A 61 27.67 -14.61 8.90
N ARG A 62 26.33 -14.79 8.82
CA ARG A 62 25.53 -15.71 9.65
C ARG A 62 24.05 -15.56 9.33
N VAL A 63 23.37 -16.70 9.18
CA VAL A 63 21.90 -16.80 9.29
C VAL A 63 21.59 -16.73 10.79
N THR A 64 20.78 -15.76 11.22
CA THR A 64 20.44 -15.58 12.64
C THR A 64 18.96 -15.28 12.76
N GLU A 65 18.30 -16.01 13.65
CA GLU A 65 17.02 -15.63 14.27
C GLU A 65 17.03 -14.12 14.51
N GLN A 66 16.02 -13.43 13.98
CA GLN A 66 16.04 -11.98 13.84
C GLN A 66 15.94 -11.33 15.21
N GLU A 67 17.08 -11.03 15.82
CA GLU A 67 17.16 -10.36 17.11
C GLU A 67 16.36 -9.05 17.07
N PRO A 68 15.59 -8.73 18.13
CA PRO A 68 14.89 -7.45 18.26
C PRO A 68 15.92 -6.32 18.36
N GLY A 69 16.27 -5.78 17.19
CA GLY A 69 17.36 -4.81 17.03
C GLY A 69 18.02 -4.88 15.65
N SER A 70 17.97 -6.03 14.98
CA SER A 70 18.50 -6.24 13.62
C SER A 70 17.74 -5.47 12.52
N ALA A 71 16.61 -4.87 12.88
CA ALA A 71 15.82 -3.99 12.03
C ALA A 71 16.57 -2.70 11.63
N VAL A 72 17.55 -2.26 12.43
CA VAL A 72 18.24 -0.99 12.20
C VAL A 72 19.21 -1.05 11.02
N PHE A 73 19.77 -2.23 10.71
CA PHE A 73 20.76 -2.42 9.63
C PHE A 73 20.25 -3.33 8.49
N ALA A 74 18.96 -3.66 8.49
CA ALA A 74 18.38 -4.50 7.46
C ALA A 74 18.24 -3.73 6.13
N SER A 75 18.51 -4.40 5.01
CA SER A 75 18.33 -3.81 3.68
C SER A 75 16.88 -3.30 3.51
N PRO A 76 16.66 -2.03 3.11
CA PRO A 76 15.33 -1.43 3.03
C PRO A 76 14.35 -2.20 2.14
N VAL A 77 14.87 -2.87 1.10
CA VAL A 77 14.08 -3.69 0.18
C VAL A 77 13.55 -4.94 0.90
N ARG A 78 14.37 -5.60 1.72
CA ARG A 78 13.95 -6.78 2.49
C ARG A 78 12.96 -6.41 3.60
N MET A 79 13.19 -5.29 4.30
CA MET A 79 12.22 -4.77 5.28
C MET A 79 10.85 -4.44 4.68
N GLY A 80 10.80 -3.94 3.44
CA GLY A 80 9.55 -3.67 2.75
C GLY A 80 8.71 -4.94 2.55
N HIS A 81 9.35 -6.05 2.18
CA HIS A 81 8.71 -7.35 2.04
C HIS A 81 8.24 -7.89 3.40
N ASP A 82 9.10 -7.84 4.42
CA ASP A 82 8.79 -8.33 5.76
C ASP A 82 7.67 -7.52 6.43
N TYR A 83 7.65 -6.19 6.21
CA TYR A 83 6.57 -5.33 6.69
C TYR A 83 5.24 -5.64 6.01
N ARG A 84 5.23 -5.85 4.69
CA ARG A 84 3.99 -6.20 3.97
C ARG A 84 3.45 -7.55 4.42
N ALA A 85 4.32 -8.53 4.63
CA ALA A 85 3.95 -9.84 5.19
C ALA A 85 3.46 -9.74 6.64
N GLY A 86 4.13 -8.94 7.47
CA GLY A 86 3.69 -8.68 8.85
C GLY A 86 2.38 -7.91 8.94
N LYS A 87 2.14 -6.99 8.00
CA LYS A 87 0.90 -6.19 7.93
C LYS A 87 -0.30 -7.04 7.55
N SER A 88 -0.17 -7.94 6.57
CA SER A 88 -1.25 -8.87 6.20
C SER A 88 -1.56 -9.82 7.36
N ALA A 89 -0.54 -10.36 8.04
CA ALA A 89 -0.71 -11.21 9.22
C ALA A 89 -1.46 -10.50 10.36
N ARG A 90 -1.16 -9.22 10.62
CA ARG A 90 -1.88 -8.42 11.65
C ARG A 90 -3.33 -8.14 11.25
N GLN A 91 -3.58 -7.88 9.97
CA GLN A 91 -4.94 -7.67 9.46
C GLN A 91 -5.78 -8.94 9.63
N GLU A 92 -5.21 -10.09 9.30
CA GLU A 92 -5.89 -11.38 9.45
C GLU A 92 -6.15 -11.71 10.93
N ASN A 93 -5.17 -11.47 11.81
CA ASN A 93 -5.37 -11.68 13.25
C ASN A 93 -6.52 -10.82 13.81
N ARG A 94 -6.67 -9.57 13.33
CA ARG A 94 -7.81 -8.71 13.72
C ARG A 94 -9.13 -9.23 13.15
N ARG A 95 -9.14 -9.74 11.93
CA ARG A 95 -10.33 -10.37 11.33
C ARG A 95 -10.75 -11.59 12.14
N GLN A 96 -9.83 -12.50 12.43
CA GLN A 96 -10.07 -13.69 13.27
C GLN A 96 -10.64 -13.33 14.64
N ARG A 97 -10.11 -12.30 15.31
CA ARG A 97 -10.67 -11.83 16.59
C ARG A 97 -12.12 -11.33 16.48
N ARG A 98 -12.48 -10.65 15.39
CA ARG A 98 -13.86 -10.20 15.15
C ARG A 98 -14.80 -11.37 14.88
N VAL A 99 -14.32 -12.34 14.11
CA VAL A 99 -15.03 -13.58 13.80
C VAL A 99 -15.30 -14.38 15.09
N GLN A 100 -14.26 -14.66 15.89
CA GLN A 100 -14.39 -15.41 17.14
C GLN A 100 -15.36 -14.73 18.12
N ARG A 101 -15.31 -13.39 18.25
CA ARG A 101 -16.24 -12.64 19.10
C ARG A 101 -17.69 -12.74 18.63
N LYS A 102 -17.93 -12.78 17.32
CA LYS A 102 -19.28 -12.91 16.75
C LYS A 102 -19.80 -14.34 16.82
N MET A 103 -18.93 -15.33 16.57
CA MET A 103 -19.24 -16.76 16.72
C MET A 103 -19.69 -17.09 18.14
N GLY A 104 -18.97 -16.61 19.17
CA GLY A 104 -19.36 -16.83 20.58
C GLY A 104 -20.67 -16.15 20.99
N ARG A 105 -21.20 -15.22 20.18
CA ARG A 105 -22.50 -14.55 20.39
C ARG A 105 -23.60 -15.01 19.43
N GLY A 106 -23.32 -16.02 18.59
CA GLY A 106 -24.27 -16.55 17.61
C GLY A 106 -24.69 -15.55 16.53
N GLN A 107 -23.92 -14.49 16.29
CA GLN A 107 -24.27 -13.47 15.29
C GLN A 107 -23.87 -13.92 13.88
N PRO A 108 -24.70 -13.64 12.86
CA PRO A 108 -24.38 -14.00 11.48
C PRO A 108 -23.10 -13.30 11.02
N GLN A 109 -22.22 -14.10 10.42
CA GLN A 109 -20.93 -13.68 9.89
C GLN A 109 -21.07 -13.32 8.40
N ARG A 110 -20.19 -12.43 7.90
CA ARG A 110 -20.23 -12.02 6.49
C ARG A 110 -19.73 -13.19 5.63
N LEU A 111 -20.34 -13.41 4.46
CA LEU A 111 -19.99 -14.48 3.52
C LEU A 111 -18.50 -14.43 3.10
N ASN A 112 -17.98 -13.23 2.80
CA ASN A 112 -16.56 -13.00 2.52
C ASN A 112 -15.62 -13.40 3.68
N ASP A 113 -16.15 -13.59 4.89
CA ASP A 113 -15.36 -14.05 6.03
C ASP A 113 -15.24 -15.59 6.10
N ILE A 114 -16.01 -16.33 5.30
CA ILE A 114 -16.11 -17.80 5.34
C ILE A 114 -15.53 -18.44 4.05
N GLU A 115 -15.58 -17.75 2.91
CA GLU A 115 -15.25 -18.30 1.58
C GLU A 115 -13.77 -18.17 1.15
N ILE A 116 -12.84 -17.84 2.05
CA ILE A 116 -11.42 -17.75 1.70
C ILE A 116 -10.73 -19.04 2.14
N SER A 117 -10.83 -20.07 1.30
CA SER A 117 -10.05 -21.31 1.33
C SER A 117 -9.03 -21.33 0.20
#